data_AF-A0AAW2PRB3-F1
#
_entry.id   AF-A0AAW2PRB3-F1
#
_cell.length_a   1.000
_cell.length_b   1.000
_cell.length_c   1.000
_cell.angle_alpha   90.00
_cell.angle_beta   90.00
_cell.angle_gamma   90.00
#
_symmetry.space_group_name_H-M   'P 1'
#
loop_
_entity.id
_entity.type
_entity.pdbx_description
1 polymer ?
#
loop_
_entity_poly.entity_id
_entity_poly.type
_entity_poly.pdbx_seq_one_letter_code
_entity_poly.pdbx_strand_id
1 'polypeptide(L)'
;MSKLSKLNASNPKVWLVIGVGLAGVLILAEVQRRRITAKNNLKEDFGAFIERFELLPSPQPPPPAARLPLSGLTFAVNDNFDIKGYITGYGSADWKRTHVAAGKTAIVVTTLLRSGATCLGKTVMDELGFGILGENKTYGTPINPAKPSHVPGGSSSGSAVAVAAQIVDFALVGVLPNSQSLDTVGWLASDPSVLHRVGHALLKLNLLEPKRTRRIIIADDMFQLSKVPLQKTVYVLSKATERLSGYQKPKHMNFGQYIASNVPSLKSCHEESEKPQIGISTLRALSSAMLSLQRYISYFIRMDPFYMLHGGVEDDGILVIPTVADPPLKRNSKKGLPAEYLDRMSALLSIANMSGGCQVAIPFGKHDESPISVSFIASHGMDKFLLDTVLDMHSSLQEEVSAVSSFSPLPYTNGNMDAAELLKEKGNAAYKGKQWNKAVSYYTEAIKLNDANATFYSNRAAAYLELGCFQQAEEDCSMAISLDKKYVKAYLRRGTARESLLFYREALQDFKHALVLEPQNKVASLAEKRLRKLTS
;
A
#
# COMPACT_ATOMS: atom_id res chain seq x y z
N MET A 1 -49.30 -20.88 44.87
CA MET A 1 -49.20 -20.17 46.17
C MET A 1 -48.41 -21.03 47.13
N SER A 2 -47.37 -20.47 47.78
CA SER A 2 -46.67 -20.90 49.04
C SER A 2 -46.19 -22.37 49.18
N LYS A 3 -45.04 -22.75 49.76
CA LYS A 3 -43.78 -22.16 50.23
C LYS A 3 -42.97 -23.34 50.86
N LEU A 4 -41.63 -23.31 50.75
CA LEU A 4 -40.61 -24.06 51.53
C LEU A 4 -40.53 -25.60 51.33
N SER A 5 -39.35 -26.25 51.28
CA SER A 5 -38.19 -26.11 52.18
C SER A 5 -36.87 -26.64 51.57
N LYS A 6 -35.78 -26.23 52.22
CA LYS A 6 -34.33 -26.36 51.92
C LYS A 6 -33.80 -27.80 51.89
N LEU A 7 -32.68 -28.00 51.17
CA LEU A 7 -31.53 -28.74 51.71
C LEU A 7 -30.19 -28.28 51.09
N ASN A 8 -29.25 -28.00 51.99
CA ASN A 8 -27.84 -27.61 51.77
C ASN A 8 -26.96 -28.83 51.46
N ALA A 9 -25.87 -28.63 50.71
CA ALA A 9 -24.57 -29.30 50.88
C ALA A 9 -23.49 -28.52 50.07
N SER A 10 -22.78 -27.58 50.69
CA SER A 10 -21.47 -27.72 51.35
C SER A 10 -20.27 -27.96 50.41
N ASN A 11 -19.51 -26.87 50.18
CA ASN A 11 -18.12 -26.88 49.73
C ASN A 11 -17.24 -27.78 50.63
N PRO A 12 -16.36 -28.62 50.07
CA PRO A 12 -15.16 -29.05 50.80
C PRO A 12 -14.08 -27.96 50.65
N LYS A 13 -13.73 -27.35 51.79
CA LYS A 13 -12.51 -26.56 51.94
C LYS A 13 -11.33 -27.53 51.98
N VAL A 14 -10.41 -27.45 51.02
CA VAL A 14 -9.08 -28.06 51.14
C VAL A 14 -8.10 -26.97 51.51
N TRP A 15 -7.50 -27.10 52.70
CA TRP A 15 -6.38 -26.31 53.15
C TRP A 15 -5.09 -27.06 52.80
N LEU A 16 -4.20 -26.41 52.06
CA LEU A 16 -2.82 -26.88 51.93
C LEU A 16 -1.92 -25.94 52.75
N VAL A 17 -1.37 -26.47 53.84
CA VAL A 17 -0.34 -25.85 54.66
C VAL A 17 1.00 -26.37 54.15
N ILE A 18 1.90 -25.49 53.70
CA ILE A 18 3.33 -25.80 53.55
C ILE A 18 4.07 -24.94 54.57
N GLY A 19 4.83 -25.63 55.43
CA GLY A 19 5.45 -25.08 56.63
C GLY A 19 6.63 -24.13 56.38
N VAL A 20 6.54 -23.03 57.14
CA VAL A 20 7.50 -22.16 57.83
C VAL A 20 8.96 -22.61 58.02
N GLY A 21 9.86 -21.63 57.79
CA GLY A 21 11.07 -21.32 58.57
C GLY A 21 11.86 -20.20 57.85
N LEU A 22 12.21 -19.02 58.38
CA LEU A 22 12.20 -18.36 59.69
C LEU A 22 11.89 -16.86 59.47
N ALA A 23 11.26 -16.22 60.46
CA ALA A 23 10.75 -14.83 60.49
C ALA A 23 9.33 -14.64 59.92
N GLY A 24 8.35 -14.82 60.81
CA GLY A 24 6.94 -14.58 60.54
C GLY A 24 6.54 -13.12 60.72
N VAL A 25 5.56 -12.70 59.91
CA VAL A 25 4.47 -11.82 60.36
C VAL A 25 3.18 -12.37 59.74
N LEU A 26 2.24 -12.74 60.61
CA LEU A 26 0.89 -13.15 60.28
C LEU A 26 0.03 -11.89 60.29
N ILE A 27 -0.46 -11.43 59.12
CA ILE A 27 -1.54 -10.43 59.08
C ILE A 27 -2.81 -11.13 58.65
N LEU A 28 -3.67 -11.40 59.63
CA LEU A 28 -5.07 -11.74 59.45
C LEU A 28 -5.84 -10.43 59.21
N ALA A 29 -6.57 -10.32 58.10
CA ALA A 29 -7.64 -9.34 57.97
C ALA A 29 -8.78 -9.92 57.12
N GLU A 30 -9.91 -10.15 57.79
CA GLU A 30 -11.19 -10.60 57.23
C GLU A 30 -11.83 -9.49 56.37
N VAL A 31 -12.52 -9.91 55.31
CA VAL A 31 -13.10 -9.10 54.23
C VAL A 31 -14.27 -8.22 54.70
N GLN A 32 -14.33 -6.98 54.21
CA GLN A 32 -15.60 -6.25 54.07
C GLN A 32 -15.78 -5.71 52.65
N ARG A 33 -16.77 -6.26 51.95
CA ARG A 33 -17.17 -5.90 50.58
C ARG A 33 -17.60 -4.44 50.50
N ARG A 34 -16.94 -3.63 49.66
CA ARG A 34 -17.60 -2.56 48.90
C ARG A 34 -17.73 -2.99 47.45
N ARG A 35 -18.97 -3.18 47.02
CA ARG A 35 -19.36 -3.39 45.62
C ARG A 35 -19.00 -2.14 44.82
N ILE A 36 -18.05 -2.25 43.91
CA ILE A 36 -18.16 -1.60 42.61
C ILE A 36 -18.23 -2.72 41.58
N THR A 37 -19.41 -2.83 41.00
CA THR A 37 -19.77 -3.76 39.96
C THR A 37 -19.04 -3.36 38.67
N ALA A 38 -17.86 -3.91 38.44
CA ALA A 38 -17.28 -4.01 37.10
C ALA A 38 -17.25 -5.50 36.75
N LYS A 39 -18.42 -5.98 36.35
CA LYS A 39 -18.63 -7.31 35.79
C LYS A 39 -17.68 -7.44 34.59
N ASN A 40 -16.79 -8.43 34.66
CA ASN A 40 -15.91 -8.93 33.61
C ASN A 40 -16.45 -8.70 32.19
N ASN A 41 -16.05 -7.60 31.56
CA ASN A 41 -15.92 -7.52 30.11
C ASN A 41 -14.42 -7.64 29.80
N LEU A 42 -13.87 -8.85 29.94
CA LEU A 42 -12.71 -9.25 29.17
C LEU A 42 -13.15 -9.24 27.68
N LYS A 43 -13.16 -8.07 27.06
CA LYS A 43 -12.40 -7.96 25.82
C LYS A 43 -11.00 -7.66 26.32
N GLU A 44 -10.19 -8.71 26.48
CA GLU A 44 -8.73 -8.52 26.62
C GLU A 44 -8.34 -7.49 25.57
N ASP A 45 -7.56 -6.48 25.95
CA ASP A 45 -7.18 -5.37 25.08
C ASP A 45 -6.24 -5.78 23.94
N PHE A 46 -6.29 -7.07 23.58
CA PHE A 46 -5.46 -7.75 22.61
C PHE A 46 -3.96 -7.61 22.93
N GLY A 47 -3.62 -7.34 24.20
CA GLY A 47 -2.24 -7.05 24.61
C GLY A 47 -1.71 -5.73 24.05
N ALA A 48 -2.60 -4.79 23.70
CA ALA A 48 -2.21 -3.53 23.07
C ALA A 48 -1.51 -2.57 24.05
N PHE A 49 -1.78 -2.66 25.34
CA PHE A 49 -1.30 -1.69 26.34
C PHE A 49 -0.19 -2.26 27.22
N ILE A 50 0.85 -1.44 27.44
CA ILE A 50 1.85 -1.67 28.49
C ILE A 50 1.28 -1.22 29.84
N GLU A 51 0.61 -0.07 29.84
CA GLU A 51 0.10 0.57 31.04
C GLU A 51 -1.18 1.35 30.70
N ARG A 52 -2.23 1.13 31.49
CA ARG A 52 -3.52 1.83 31.33
C ARG A 52 -3.64 2.89 32.42
N PHE A 53 -3.96 4.11 31.99
CA PHE A 53 -4.27 5.24 32.86
C PHE A 53 -5.15 6.21 32.08
N GLU A 54 -5.82 7.12 32.78
CA GLU A 54 -6.64 8.15 32.14
C GLU A 54 -6.02 9.53 32.36
N LEU A 55 -5.70 10.24 31.26
CA LEU A 55 -5.38 11.67 31.31
C LEU A 55 -6.57 12.44 30.75
N LEU A 56 -7.21 13.18 31.65
CA LEU A 56 -8.38 13.98 31.31
C LEU A 56 -8.00 15.15 30.38
N PRO A 57 -8.87 15.51 29.43
CA PRO A 57 -8.68 16.65 28.56
C PRO A 57 -8.72 17.97 29.33
N SER A 58 -8.30 19.05 28.66
CA SER A 58 -8.56 20.40 29.16
C SER A 58 -10.07 20.64 29.29
N PRO A 59 -10.53 21.42 30.29
CA PRO A 59 -11.94 21.74 30.45
C PRO A 59 -12.55 22.31 29.18
N GLN A 60 -13.80 21.91 28.87
CA GLN A 60 -14.53 22.49 27.75
C GLN A 60 -14.77 23.99 28.02
N PRO A 61 -14.69 24.85 27.00
CA PRO A 61 -15.04 26.24 27.15
C PRO A 61 -16.55 26.38 27.47
N PRO A 62 -16.95 27.36 28.29
CA PRO A 62 -18.35 27.55 28.65
C PRO A 62 -19.18 27.98 27.43
N PRO A 63 -20.46 27.58 27.33
CA PRO A 63 -21.37 28.13 26.32
C PRO A 63 -21.39 29.67 26.40
N PRO A 64 -21.40 30.39 25.26
CA PRO A 64 -21.73 29.94 23.90
C PRO A 64 -20.51 29.48 23.06
N ALA A 65 -19.32 29.34 23.64
CA ALA A 65 -18.13 28.97 22.89
C ALA A 65 -18.25 27.55 22.28
N ALA A 66 -17.69 27.37 21.09
CA ALA A 66 -17.68 26.07 20.42
C ALA A 66 -16.90 25.03 21.25
N ARG A 67 -17.37 23.77 21.22
CA ARG A 67 -16.66 22.66 21.85
C ARG A 67 -15.28 22.46 21.24
N LEU A 68 -14.36 21.93 22.04
CA LEU A 68 -13.02 21.63 21.56
C LEU A 68 -13.06 20.59 20.41
N PRO A 69 -12.18 20.70 19.40
CA PRO A 69 -12.28 19.92 18.16
C PRO A 69 -12.26 18.39 18.33
N LEU A 70 -11.66 17.87 19.40
CA LEU A 70 -11.55 16.45 19.71
C LEU A 70 -12.36 16.05 20.94
N SER A 71 -13.31 16.90 21.38
CA SER A 71 -14.18 16.62 22.52
C SER A 71 -14.89 15.28 22.37
N GLY A 72 -14.81 14.45 23.41
CA GLY A 72 -15.44 13.12 23.46
C GLY A 72 -14.66 12.00 22.79
N LEU A 73 -13.52 12.31 22.14
CA LEU A 73 -12.64 11.29 21.57
C LEU A 73 -11.61 10.79 22.58
N THR A 74 -11.21 9.55 22.40
CA THR A 74 -10.22 8.84 23.21
C THR A 74 -9.01 8.46 22.37
N PHE A 75 -7.82 8.48 22.98
CA PHE A 75 -6.60 8.06 22.31
C PHE A 75 -5.63 7.30 23.18
N ALA A 76 -4.74 6.53 22.55
CA ALA A 76 -3.59 5.94 23.20
C ALA A 76 -2.28 6.51 22.63
N VAL A 77 -1.19 6.37 23.37
CA VAL A 77 0.12 6.83 22.93
C VAL A 77 1.13 5.71 22.96
N ASN A 78 1.97 5.64 21.93
CA ASN A 78 3.09 4.74 21.88
C ASN A 78 4.08 4.99 23.04
N ASP A 79 4.77 3.98 23.56
CA ASP A 79 5.65 4.10 24.75
C ASP A 79 6.98 4.84 24.49
N ASN A 80 7.04 5.64 23.44
CA ASN A 80 8.08 6.61 23.16
C ASN A 80 7.63 8.06 23.37
N PHE A 81 6.39 8.29 23.79
CA PHE A 81 5.88 9.61 24.15
C PHE A 81 6.00 9.87 25.65
N ASP A 82 6.66 10.97 25.99
CA ASP A 82 6.77 11.44 27.36
C ASP A 82 5.41 11.89 27.92
N ILE A 83 5.15 11.48 29.15
CA ILE A 83 3.98 11.89 29.92
C ILE A 83 4.47 12.22 31.32
N LYS A 84 4.16 13.44 31.79
CA LYS A 84 4.58 13.90 33.11
C LYS A 84 4.20 12.90 34.19
N GLY A 85 5.18 12.46 34.98
CA GLY A 85 4.98 11.51 36.09
C GLY A 85 5.01 10.03 35.70
N TYR A 86 5.14 9.71 34.41
CA TYR A 86 5.31 8.34 33.92
C TYR A 86 6.70 8.14 33.34
N ILE A 87 7.23 6.92 33.44
CA ILE A 87 8.49 6.54 32.79
C ILE A 87 8.18 6.19 31.33
N THR A 88 8.99 6.69 30.40
CA THR A 88 8.95 6.33 28.98
C THR A 88 9.89 5.15 28.77
N GLY A 89 9.32 3.99 28.45
CA GLY A 89 10.06 2.73 28.42
C GLY A 89 10.64 2.38 27.06
N TYR A 90 10.18 3.01 25.98
CA TYR A 90 10.58 2.68 24.60
C TYR A 90 10.48 1.18 24.27
N GLY A 91 9.50 0.49 24.86
CA GLY A 91 9.36 -0.96 24.72
C GLY A 91 10.47 -1.79 25.39
N SER A 92 11.39 -1.18 26.14
CA SER A 92 12.50 -1.88 26.83
C SER A 92 12.31 -1.86 28.34
N ALA A 93 12.31 -3.04 28.98
CA ALA A 93 12.29 -3.15 30.44
C ALA A 93 13.53 -2.52 31.09
N ASP A 94 14.70 -2.71 30.45
CA ASP A 94 15.95 -2.16 30.94
C ASP A 94 15.97 -0.64 30.85
N TRP A 95 15.49 -0.08 29.74
CA TRP A 95 15.35 1.37 29.62
C TRP A 95 14.41 1.92 30.69
N LYS A 96 13.23 1.30 30.88
CA LYS A 96 12.27 1.71 31.92
C LYS A 96 12.88 1.66 33.32
N ARG A 97 13.75 0.67 33.60
CA ARG A 97 14.42 0.51 34.90
C ARG A 97 15.48 1.57 35.17
N THR A 98 16.19 2.02 34.15
CA THR A 98 17.31 2.98 34.32
C THR A 98 16.91 4.44 34.18
N HIS A 99 15.68 4.72 33.74
CA HIS A 99 15.20 6.10 33.50
C HIS A 99 14.16 6.53 34.53
N VAL A 100 14.18 7.83 34.82
CA VAL A 100 13.22 8.46 35.73
C VAL A 100 11.95 8.85 35.00
N ALA A 101 10.88 9.12 35.76
CA ALA A 101 9.64 9.64 35.20
C ALA A 101 9.86 10.98 34.47
N ALA A 102 9.18 11.16 33.34
CA ALA A 102 9.30 12.38 32.56
C ALA A 102 8.82 13.60 33.37
N GLY A 103 9.58 14.69 33.31
CA GLY A 103 9.23 15.94 33.99
C GLY A 103 8.14 16.74 33.28
N LYS A 104 7.91 16.47 31.99
CA LYS A 104 6.94 17.15 31.13
C LYS A 104 6.25 16.14 30.23
N THR A 105 5.03 16.46 29.83
CA THR A 105 4.29 15.71 28.81
C THR A 105 4.70 16.21 27.42
N ALA A 106 4.89 15.31 26.47
CA ALA A 106 5.24 15.62 25.10
C ALA A 106 4.26 16.64 24.49
N ILE A 107 4.76 17.51 23.61
CA ILE A 107 3.96 18.61 23.05
C ILE A 107 2.76 18.08 22.26
N VAL A 108 2.94 17.00 21.49
CA VAL A 108 1.86 16.34 20.73
C VAL A 108 0.75 15.84 21.64
N VAL A 109 1.09 15.15 22.73
CA VAL A 109 0.12 14.65 23.72
C VAL A 109 -0.60 15.82 24.39
N THR A 110 0.16 16.85 24.77
CA THR A 110 -0.40 18.08 25.37
C THR A 110 -1.37 18.79 24.42
N THR A 111 -1.05 18.88 23.12
CA THR A 111 -1.91 19.47 22.10
C THR A 111 -3.23 18.71 22.00
N LEU A 112 -3.21 17.38 21.95
CA LEU A 112 -4.42 16.56 21.88
C LEU A 112 -5.31 16.70 23.13
N LEU A 113 -4.71 16.71 24.32
CA LEU A 113 -5.42 16.95 25.58
C LEU A 113 -6.06 18.34 25.59
N ARG A 114 -5.36 19.37 25.10
CA ARG A 114 -5.88 20.74 24.95
C ARG A 114 -6.97 20.85 23.89
N SER A 115 -6.93 20.00 22.87
CA SER A 115 -7.98 19.90 21.86
C SER A 115 -9.18 19.05 22.30
N GLY A 116 -9.21 18.55 23.53
CA GLY A 116 -10.38 17.94 24.15
C GLY A 116 -10.42 16.41 24.13
N ALA A 117 -9.35 15.73 23.69
CA ALA A 117 -9.27 14.27 23.67
C ALA A 117 -8.78 13.70 25.01
N THR A 118 -9.20 12.49 25.37
CA THR A 118 -8.81 11.78 26.60
C THR A 118 -7.77 10.71 26.30
N CYS A 119 -6.63 10.69 27.00
CA CYS A 119 -5.61 9.64 26.82
C CYS A 119 -5.92 8.43 27.71
N LEU A 120 -5.88 7.21 27.17
CA LEU A 120 -6.24 5.96 27.86
C LEU A 120 -5.05 5.03 28.20
N GLY A 121 -3.82 5.44 27.87
CA GLY A 121 -2.63 4.70 28.29
C GLY A 121 -1.50 4.68 27.28
N LYS A 122 -0.47 3.90 27.64
CA LYS A 122 0.71 3.63 26.82
C LYS A 122 0.61 2.28 26.13
N THR A 123 0.90 2.25 24.83
CA THR A 123 0.79 1.06 23.99
C THR A 123 2.13 0.36 23.78
N VAL A 124 2.05 -0.94 23.51
CA VAL A 124 3.21 -1.78 23.17
C VAL A 124 3.86 -1.31 21.88
N MET A 125 5.20 -1.37 21.86
CA MET A 125 6.01 -1.15 20.67
C MET A 125 7.17 -2.13 20.60
N ASP A 126 7.74 -2.30 19.42
CA ASP A 126 9.03 -2.98 19.26
C ASP A 126 10.10 -2.22 20.06
N GLU A 127 11.02 -2.98 20.67
CA GLU A 127 12.06 -2.43 21.53
C GLU A 127 12.90 -1.39 20.79
N LEU A 128 12.98 -0.18 21.35
CA LEU A 128 13.67 0.97 20.76
C LEU A 128 13.25 1.20 19.29
N GLY A 129 12.01 0.87 18.91
CA GLY A 129 11.50 1.12 17.57
C GLY A 129 12.22 0.38 16.43
N PHE A 130 13.13 -0.56 16.70
CA PHE A 130 13.95 -1.25 15.69
C PHE A 130 13.26 -2.45 15.02
N GLY A 131 12.05 -2.79 15.45
CA GLY A 131 11.28 -3.89 14.89
C GLY A 131 10.12 -3.44 14.00
N ILE A 132 9.70 -4.35 13.13
CA ILE A 132 8.67 -4.11 12.09
C ILE A 132 7.48 -5.06 12.23
N LEU A 133 7.54 -6.02 13.15
CA LEU A 133 6.52 -7.05 13.31
C LEU A 133 5.60 -6.77 14.49
N GLY A 134 6.00 -5.92 15.44
CA GLY A 134 5.25 -5.73 16.67
C GLY A 134 5.67 -6.67 17.80
N GLU A 135 6.79 -7.36 17.64
CA GLU A 135 7.28 -8.34 18.60
C GLU A 135 8.05 -7.64 19.72
N ASN A 136 7.64 -7.87 20.97
CA ASN A 136 8.35 -7.36 22.14
C ASN A 136 8.65 -8.50 23.11
N LYS A 137 9.91 -8.60 23.55
CA LYS A 137 10.38 -9.65 24.47
C LYS A 137 9.78 -9.52 25.88
N THR A 138 9.56 -8.30 26.34
CA THR A 138 9.07 -8.00 27.69
C THR A 138 7.55 -8.04 27.73
N TYR A 139 6.91 -7.33 26.82
CA TYR A 139 5.46 -7.10 26.84
C TYR A 139 4.67 -8.05 25.95
N GLY A 140 5.36 -8.90 25.17
CA GLY A 140 4.74 -9.81 24.21
C GLY A 140 4.36 -9.12 22.90
N THR A 141 3.71 -9.86 22.01
CA THR A 141 3.22 -9.35 20.72
C THR A 141 1.71 -9.12 20.79
N PRO A 142 1.21 -7.89 20.54
CA PRO A 142 -0.22 -7.63 20.48
C PRO A 142 -0.93 -8.54 19.46
N ILE A 143 -2.15 -8.97 19.77
CA ILE A 143 -2.93 -9.87 18.94
C ILE A 143 -3.60 -9.05 17.83
N ASN A 144 -3.33 -9.40 16.58
CA ASN A 144 -4.00 -8.79 15.43
C ASN A 144 -5.52 -9.11 15.47
N PRO A 145 -6.41 -8.10 15.62
CA PRO A 145 -7.85 -8.35 15.78
C PRO A 145 -8.51 -8.98 14.55
N ALA A 146 -7.99 -8.70 13.36
CA ALA A 146 -8.51 -9.25 12.11
C ALA A 146 -7.98 -10.65 11.82
N LYS A 147 -6.79 -11.00 12.34
CA LYS A 147 -6.12 -12.28 12.07
C LYS A 147 -5.23 -12.71 13.26
N PRO A 148 -5.80 -13.26 14.35
CA PRO A 148 -5.07 -13.52 15.61
C PRO A 148 -3.82 -14.40 15.52
N SER A 149 -3.70 -15.21 14.46
CA SER A 149 -2.53 -16.06 14.19
C SER A 149 -1.37 -15.32 13.51
N HIS A 150 -1.54 -14.03 13.19
CA HIS A 150 -0.59 -13.21 12.45
C HIS A 150 -0.16 -12.01 13.29
N VAL A 151 1.03 -11.49 13.00
CA VAL A 151 1.56 -10.31 13.67
C VAL A 151 0.76 -9.06 13.29
N PRO A 152 0.68 -8.04 14.17
CA PRO A 152 -0.02 -6.79 13.89
C PRO A 152 0.81 -5.81 13.05
N GLY A 153 2.12 -6.04 12.92
CA GLY A 153 3.07 -5.07 12.34
C GLY A 153 3.65 -4.14 13.41
N GLY A 154 4.72 -3.42 13.07
CA GLY A 154 5.48 -2.56 13.97
C GLY A 154 6.05 -1.30 13.28
N SER A 155 6.72 -0.40 14.01
CA SER A 155 7.10 -0.57 15.41
C SER A 155 6.00 -0.24 16.44
N SER A 156 4.96 0.50 16.06
CA SER A 156 3.90 0.97 16.96
C SER A 156 2.72 -0.03 17.05
N SER A 157 3.01 -1.30 17.35
CA SER A 157 2.06 -2.40 17.25
C SER A 157 0.83 -2.27 18.13
N GLY A 158 1.01 -1.87 19.40
CA GLY A 158 -0.08 -1.68 20.34
C GLY A 158 -1.01 -0.54 19.93
N SER A 159 -0.47 0.56 19.37
CA SER A 159 -1.29 1.65 18.83
C SER A 159 -2.17 1.17 17.68
N ALA A 160 -1.61 0.36 16.76
CA ALA A 160 -2.37 -0.21 15.65
C ALA A 160 -3.48 -1.15 16.12
N VAL A 161 -3.17 -2.04 17.07
CA VAL A 161 -4.16 -2.96 17.64
C VAL A 161 -5.24 -2.23 18.44
N ALA A 162 -4.88 -1.22 19.23
CA ALA A 162 -5.84 -0.46 20.03
C ALA A 162 -6.90 0.25 19.15
N VAL A 163 -6.48 0.83 18.02
CA VAL A 163 -7.37 1.45 17.04
C VAL A 163 -8.17 0.40 16.27
N ALA A 164 -7.51 -0.65 15.77
CA ALA A 164 -8.17 -1.71 14.99
C ALA A 164 -9.22 -2.49 15.82
N ALA A 165 -8.98 -2.66 17.12
CA ALA A 165 -9.92 -3.27 18.06
C ALA A 165 -10.99 -2.31 18.59
N GLN A 166 -10.99 -1.04 18.15
CA GLN A 166 -11.90 0.02 18.58
C GLN A 166 -11.89 0.22 20.11
N ILE A 167 -10.70 0.09 20.72
CA ILE A 167 -10.48 0.37 22.14
C ILE A 167 -10.30 1.87 22.37
N VAL A 168 -9.75 2.56 21.36
CA VAL A 168 -9.58 4.01 21.27
C VAL A 168 -10.00 4.49 19.89
N ASP A 169 -10.41 5.76 19.76
CA ASP A 169 -10.79 6.36 18.48
C ASP A 169 -9.58 6.61 17.57
N PHE A 170 -8.43 6.95 18.18
CA PHE A 170 -7.16 7.15 17.49
C PHE A 170 -5.96 6.82 18.38
N ALA A 171 -4.77 6.69 17.81
CA ALA A 171 -3.55 6.47 18.59
C ALA A 171 -2.35 7.18 17.96
N LEU A 172 -1.47 7.71 18.79
CA LEU A 172 -0.19 8.24 18.33
C LEU A 172 0.77 7.10 17.98
N VAL A 173 1.51 7.30 16.90
CA VAL A 173 2.59 6.44 16.42
C VAL A 173 3.79 7.30 16.05
N GLY A 174 4.95 6.68 15.83
CA GLY A 174 6.14 7.41 15.44
C GLY A 174 7.39 6.79 16.00
N VAL A 175 8.53 7.19 15.46
CA VAL A 175 9.84 6.64 15.77
C VAL A 175 10.60 7.59 16.70
N LEU A 176 11.62 7.03 17.35
CA LEU A 176 12.56 7.61 18.32
C LEU A 176 13.25 8.92 17.85
N PRO A 177 14.19 9.49 18.61
CA PRO A 177 15.24 10.35 18.05
C PRO A 177 16.44 9.50 17.58
N ASN A 178 16.23 8.42 16.84
CA ASN A 178 17.31 7.54 16.36
C ASN A 178 17.97 8.11 15.10
N SER A 179 17.16 8.64 14.21
CA SER A 179 17.54 9.34 13.01
C SER A 179 16.69 10.60 12.91
N GLN A 180 17.13 11.68 13.56
CA GLN A 180 16.43 12.98 13.61
C GLN A 180 15.97 13.49 12.24
N SER A 181 16.62 13.06 11.15
CA SER A 181 16.27 13.43 9.77
C SER A 181 15.10 12.63 9.16
N LEU A 182 14.70 11.50 9.75
CA LEU A 182 13.65 10.60 9.25
C LEU A 182 12.48 10.44 10.23
N ASP A 183 12.74 10.61 11.52
CA ASP A 183 11.77 10.34 12.56
C ASP A 183 10.59 11.33 12.50
N THR A 184 9.40 10.78 12.28
CA THR A 184 8.15 11.55 12.15
C THR A 184 7.09 11.00 13.08
N VAL A 185 6.37 11.89 13.76
CA VAL A 185 5.19 11.53 14.55
C VAL A 185 4.01 11.35 13.61
N GLY A 186 3.33 10.22 13.71
CA GLY A 186 2.10 9.93 12.99
C GLY A 186 0.94 9.63 13.93
N TRP A 187 -0.22 9.37 13.34
CA TRP A 187 -1.38 8.89 14.08
C TRP A 187 -2.19 7.89 13.26
N LEU A 188 -2.89 7.01 13.97
CA LEU A 188 -3.81 6.02 13.42
C LEU A 188 -5.21 6.36 13.86
N ALA A 189 -6.21 6.19 12.99
CA ALA A 189 -7.61 6.35 13.33
C ALA A 189 -8.45 5.31 12.58
N SER A 190 -9.55 4.86 13.17
CA SER A 190 -10.48 3.93 12.52
C SER A 190 -11.44 4.64 11.56
N ASP A 191 -11.54 5.97 11.66
CA ASP A 191 -12.45 6.81 10.89
C ASP A 191 -11.68 7.96 10.24
N PRO A 192 -11.87 8.24 8.93
CA PRO A 192 -11.17 9.31 8.21
C PRO A 192 -11.50 10.71 8.74
N SER A 193 -12.69 10.93 9.30
CA SER A 193 -13.06 12.21 9.92
C SER A 193 -12.31 12.41 11.24
N VAL A 194 -12.06 11.34 12.00
CA VAL A 194 -11.20 11.38 13.18
C VAL A 194 -9.76 11.65 12.76
N LEU A 195 -9.27 10.94 11.72
CA LEU A 195 -7.95 11.18 11.14
C LEU A 195 -7.74 12.66 10.75
N HIS A 196 -8.74 13.23 10.07
CA HIS A 196 -8.75 14.63 9.62
C HIS A 196 -8.77 15.61 10.78
N ARG A 197 -9.67 15.44 11.76
CA ARG A 197 -9.77 16.29 12.95
C ARG A 197 -8.48 16.29 13.78
N VAL A 198 -7.86 15.12 13.96
CA VAL A 198 -6.57 14.98 14.66
C VAL A 198 -5.47 15.70 13.89
N GLY A 199 -5.42 15.54 12.56
CA GLY A 199 -4.48 16.26 11.70
C GLY A 199 -4.61 17.78 11.82
N HIS A 200 -5.83 18.31 11.80
CA HIS A 200 -6.09 19.75 12.02
C HIS A 200 -5.60 20.23 13.39
N ALA A 201 -5.83 19.44 14.45
CA ALA A 201 -5.37 19.77 15.79
C ALA A 201 -3.84 19.78 15.93
N LEU A 202 -3.16 18.79 15.35
CA LEU A 202 -1.71 18.62 15.47
C LEU A 202 -0.92 19.58 14.57
N LEU A 203 -1.34 19.72 13.32
CA LEU A 203 -0.66 20.51 12.30
C LEU A 203 -1.10 21.97 12.28
N LYS A 204 -2.11 22.34 13.08
CA LYS A 204 -2.69 23.71 13.17
C LYS A 204 -3.09 24.24 11.78
N LEU A 205 -3.77 23.40 11.02
CA LEU A 205 -4.13 23.70 9.64
C LEU A 205 -5.21 24.77 9.57
N ASN A 206 -5.12 25.64 8.56
CA ASN A 206 -6.15 26.62 8.29
C ASN A 206 -7.38 25.94 7.66
N LEU A 207 -8.58 26.33 8.06
CA LEU A 207 -9.84 25.78 7.54
C LEU A 207 -10.18 26.28 6.12
N LEU A 208 -9.55 27.37 5.68
CA LEU A 208 -9.87 28.06 4.43
C LEU A 208 -8.73 27.92 3.42
N GLU A 209 -8.92 27.05 2.42
CA GLU A 209 -8.11 27.03 1.20
C GLU A 209 -8.98 26.64 0.00
N PRO A 210 -8.64 27.10 -1.21
CA PRO A 210 -9.36 26.73 -2.41
C PRO A 210 -9.24 25.23 -2.71
N LYS A 211 -10.34 24.62 -3.15
CA LYS A 211 -10.34 23.24 -3.66
C LYS A 211 -9.40 23.16 -4.86
N ARG A 212 -8.33 22.39 -4.72
CA ARG A 212 -7.40 22.09 -5.81
C ARG A 212 -7.94 20.96 -6.67
N THR A 213 -7.57 20.96 -7.94
CA THR A 213 -7.69 19.75 -8.76
C THR A 213 -6.82 18.66 -8.13
N ARG A 214 -7.19 17.39 -8.29
CA ARG A 214 -6.46 16.24 -7.73
C ARG A 214 -6.07 15.30 -8.84
N ARG A 215 -4.79 14.94 -8.89
CA ARG A 215 -4.24 14.00 -9.89
C ARG A 215 -3.73 12.76 -9.18
N ILE A 216 -4.44 11.64 -9.37
CA ILE A 216 -3.99 10.35 -8.87
C ILE A 216 -2.95 9.78 -9.84
N ILE A 217 -1.79 9.39 -9.32
CA ILE A 217 -0.67 8.81 -10.08
C ILE A 217 -0.32 7.46 -9.47
N ILE A 218 -0.54 6.38 -10.23
CA ILE A 218 -0.32 5.00 -9.79
C ILE A 218 1.08 4.57 -10.23
N ALA A 219 1.91 4.15 -9.28
CA ALA A 219 3.26 3.66 -9.58
C ALA A 219 3.24 2.14 -9.84
N ASP A 220 3.06 1.74 -11.09
CA ASP A 220 2.81 0.35 -11.49
C ASP A 220 3.93 -0.61 -11.05
N ASP A 221 5.17 -0.15 -11.09
CA ASP A 221 6.35 -0.93 -10.70
C ASP A 221 6.44 -1.16 -9.18
N MET A 222 5.79 -0.33 -8.36
CA MET A 222 5.71 -0.59 -6.91
C MET A 222 4.78 -1.75 -6.60
N PHE A 223 3.72 -1.94 -7.41
CA PHE A 223 2.81 -3.08 -7.24
C PHE A 223 3.46 -4.41 -7.64
N GLN A 224 4.55 -4.40 -8.40
CA GLN A 224 5.34 -5.62 -8.68
C GLN A 224 6.10 -6.10 -7.44
N LEU A 225 6.37 -5.22 -6.47
CA LEU A 225 6.98 -5.58 -5.19
C LEU A 225 5.97 -6.11 -4.17
N SER A 226 4.67 -6.06 -4.49
CA SER A 226 3.60 -6.34 -3.56
C SER A 226 2.63 -7.41 -4.07
N LYS A 227 1.96 -8.09 -3.14
CA LYS A 227 0.79 -8.95 -3.45
C LYS A 227 -0.51 -8.17 -3.59
N VAL A 228 -0.51 -6.86 -3.38
CA VAL A 228 -1.68 -6.02 -3.62
C VAL A 228 -1.97 -5.98 -5.13
N PRO A 229 -3.17 -6.36 -5.60
CA PRO A 229 -3.44 -6.44 -7.05
C PRO A 229 -3.53 -5.06 -7.68
N LEU A 230 -2.63 -4.75 -8.61
CA LEU A 230 -2.62 -3.49 -9.36
C LEU A 230 -3.98 -3.23 -10.04
N GLN A 231 -4.52 -4.21 -10.75
CA GLN A 231 -5.80 -4.06 -11.47
C GLN A 231 -6.96 -3.71 -10.54
N LYS A 232 -7.02 -4.34 -9.35
CA LYS A 232 -8.03 -4.02 -8.33
C LYS A 232 -7.88 -2.58 -7.88
N THR A 233 -6.66 -2.14 -7.60
CA THR A 233 -6.37 -0.76 -7.21
C THR A 233 -6.74 0.24 -8.29
N VAL A 234 -6.33 0.01 -9.54
CA VAL A 234 -6.64 0.87 -10.69
C VAL A 234 -8.15 0.97 -10.91
N TYR A 235 -8.87 -0.15 -10.87
CA TYR A 235 -10.31 -0.18 -11.05
C TYR A 235 -11.03 0.64 -9.97
N VAL A 236 -10.75 0.35 -8.69
CA VAL A 236 -11.39 1.02 -7.56
C VAL A 236 -11.11 2.52 -7.57
N LEU A 237 -9.85 2.92 -7.82
CA LEU A 237 -9.50 4.34 -7.89
C LEU A 237 -10.17 5.03 -9.07
N SER A 238 -10.18 4.42 -10.25
CA SER A 238 -10.83 4.99 -11.43
C SER A 238 -12.32 5.21 -11.16
N LYS A 239 -13.02 4.20 -10.63
CA LYS A 239 -14.45 4.30 -10.30
C LYS A 239 -14.76 5.29 -9.20
N ALA A 240 -13.93 5.35 -8.15
CA ALA A 240 -14.09 6.35 -7.11
C ALA A 240 -13.90 7.78 -7.66
N THR A 241 -12.88 7.99 -8.50
CA THR A 241 -12.63 9.32 -9.09
C THR A 241 -13.69 9.76 -10.10
N GLU A 242 -14.31 8.83 -10.84
CA GLU A 242 -15.40 9.14 -11.79
C GLU A 242 -16.64 9.76 -11.11
N ARG A 243 -16.88 9.44 -9.82
CA ARG A 243 -18.02 9.95 -9.05
C ARG A 243 -17.75 11.29 -8.37
N LEU A 244 -16.50 11.73 -8.33
CA LEU A 244 -16.07 12.88 -7.54
C LEU A 244 -15.69 14.06 -8.45
N SER A 245 -16.10 15.26 -8.04
CA SER A 245 -15.71 16.49 -8.75
C SER A 245 -14.29 16.92 -8.37
N GLY A 246 -13.55 17.50 -9.33
CA GLY A 246 -12.19 17.99 -9.11
C GLY A 246 -11.10 16.92 -9.20
N TYR A 247 -11.41 15.68 -9.62
CA TYR A 247 -10.44 14.62 -9.86
C TYR A 247 -10.17 14.44 -11.35
N GLN A 248 -8.90 14.31 -11.72
CA GLN A 248 -8.52 13.88 -13.06
C GLN A 248 -8.48 12.35 -13.14
N LYS A 249 -8.59 11.82 -14.35
CA LYS A 249 -8.41 10.38 -14.60
C LYS A 249 -7.04 9.93 -14.05
N PRO A 250 -6.97 8.80 -13.30
CA PRO A 250 -5.71 8.29 -12.80
C PRO A 250 -4.68 8.10 -13.92
N LYS A 251 -3.44 8.51 -13.66
CA LYS A 251 -2.30 8.31 -14.53
C LYS A 251 -1.43 7.18 -14.00
N HIS A 252 -0.66 6.57 -14.88
CA HIS A 252 0.28 5.52 -14.55
C HIS A 252 1.71 6.03 -14.71
N MET A 253 2.62 5.59 -13.85
CA MET A 253 4.04 5.90 -13.94
C MET A 253 4.92 4.70 -13.58
N ASN A 254 6.14 4.69 -14.12
CA ASN A 254 7.22 3.84 -13.62
C ASN A 254 8.07 4.67 -12.64
N PHE A 255 7.86 4.49 -11.35
CA PHE A 255 8.44 5.32 -10.31
C PHE A 255 9.94 5.07 -10.13
N GLY A 256 10.40 3.82 -10.24
CA GLY A 256 11.81 3.47 -10.21
C GLY A 256 12.61 4.13 -11.32
N GLN A 257 12.09 4.14 -12.56
CA GLN A 257 12.72 4.86 -13.67
C GLN A 257 12.69 6.38 -13.47
N TYR A 258 11.60 6.91 -12.90
CA TYR A 258 11.49 8.32 -12.55
C TYR A 258 12.58 8.71 -11.54
N ILE A 259 12.73 7.95 -10.45
CA ILE A 259 13.76 8.18 -9.43
C ILE A 259 15.15 8.07 -10.05
N ALA A 260 15.43 7.04 -10.84
CA ALA A 260 16.73 6.84 -11.49
C ALA A 260 17.15 8.03 -12.36
N SER A 261 16.17 8.71 -12.97
CA SER A 261 16.39 9.86 -13.84
C SER A 261 16.52 11.18 -13.08
N ASN A 262 15.85 11.32 -11.93
CA ASN A 262 15.72 12.60 -11.21
C ASN A 262 16.53 12.65 -9.91
N VAL A 263 17.03 11.52 -9.40
CA VAL A 263 17.75 11.43 -8.12
C VAL A 263 19.13 10.80 -8.35
N PRO A 264 20.07 11.54 -8.96
CA PRO A 264 21.38 11.01 -9.35
C PRO A 264 22.22 10.54 -8.15
N SER A 265 21.97 11.09 -6.96
CA SER A 265 22.62 10.72 -5.71
C SER A 265 22.35 9.28 -5.28
N LEU A 266 21.26 8.63 -5.72
CA LEU A 266 21.01 7.21 -5.42
C LEU A 266 21.93 6.25 -6.18
N LYS A 267 22.63 6.73 -7.22
CA LYS A 267 23.57 5.89 -7.99
C LYS A 267 24.75 5.38 -7.16
N SER A 268 25.16 6.13 -6.13
CA SER A 268 26.25 5.73 -5.23
C SER A 268 25.86 4.63 -4.24
N CYS A 269 24.56 4.35 -4.09
CA CYS A 269 24.03 3.34 -3.18
C CYS A 269 23.87 1.96 -3.86
N HIS A 270 24.31 1.81 -5.11
CA HIS A 270 24.33 0.52 -5.80
C HIS A 270 25.54 -0.31 -5.35
N GLU A 271 25.30 -1.50 -4.83
CA GLU A 271 26.33 -2.55 -4.80
C GLU A 271 26.53 -3.11 -6.22
N GLU A 272 27.80 -3.36 -6.58
CA GLU A 272 28.18 -4.01 -7.83
C GLU A 272 27.56 -5.42 -7.90
N SER A 273 26.43 -5.56 -8.59
CA SER A 273 25.88 -6.87 -8.93
C SER A 273 25.30 -6.85 -10.35
N GLU A 274 25.55 -7.95 -11.06
CA GLU A 274 25.31 -8.12 -12.49
C GLU A 274 23.86 -7.87 -12.94
N LYS A 275 23.75 -7.06 -14.00
CA LYS A 275 22.59 -6.74 -14.86
C LYS A 275 21.18 -6.87 -14.24
N PRO A 276 20.69 -5.85 -13.52
CA PRO A 276 19.26 -5.72 -13.19
C PRO A 276 18.52 -4.79 -14.16
N GLN A 277 17.20 -4.97 -14.29
CA GLN A 277 16.31 -3.96 -14.89
C GLN A 277 16.40 -2.66 -14.06
N ILE A 278 16.63 -1.53 -14.74
CA ILE A 278 16.97 -0.21 -14.14
C ILE A 278 16.01 0.24 -13.02
N GLY A 279 14.73 -0.10 -13.08
CA GLY A 279 13.74 0.24 -12.04
C GLY A 279 13.94 -0.53 -10.72
N ILE A 280 14.15 -1.85 -10.80
CA ILE A 280 14.31 -2.71 -9.62
C ILE A 280 15.63 -2.41 -8.89
N SER A 281 16.70 -2.10 -9.63
CA SER A 281 17.99 -1.72 -9.02
C SER A 281 17.87 -0.44 -8.20
N THR A 282 17.06 0.53 -8.66
CA THR A 282 16.86 1.82 -7.97
C THR A 282 16.08 1.66 -6.68
N LEU A 283 15.09 0.77 -6.65
CA LEU A 283 14.33 0.46 -5.43
C LEU A 283 15.15 -0.31 -4.41
N ARG A 284 16.04 -1.20 -4.87
CA ARG A 284 17.03 -1.85 -4.00
C ARG A 284 18.02 -0.84 -3.42
N ALA A 285 18.45 0.15 -4.22
CA ALA A 285 19.30 1.24 -3.74
C ALA A 285 18.60 2.10 -2.68
N LEU A 286 17.30 2.41 -2.86
CA LEU A 286 16.48 3.09 -1.84
C LEU A 286 16.39 2.27 -0.55
N SER A 287 16.14 0.97 -0.67
CA SER A 287 16.09 0.06 0.48
C SER A 287 17.43 0.01 1.23
N SER A 288 18.54 -0.12 0.50
CA SER A 288 19.90 -0.10 1.04
C SER A 288 20.22 1.23 1.71
N ALA A 289 19.85 2.36 1.10
CA ALA A 289 20.02 3.69 1.67
C ALA A 289 19.23 3.84 2.98
N MET A 290 17.97 3.40 3.01
CA MET A 290 17.14 3.43 4.22
C MET A 290 17.73 2.55 5.33
N LEU A 291 18.13 1.32 5.02
CA LEU A 291 18.77 0.42 6.00
C LEU A 291 20.10 0.97 6.50
N SER A 292 20.86 1.65 5.63
CA SER A 292 22.11 2.31 6.01
C SER A 292 21.87 3.51 6.91
N LEU A 293 20.85 4.34 6.63
CA LEU A 293 20.42 5.45 7.49
C LEU A 293 19.87 4.97 8.85
N GLN A 294 19.22 3.81 8.89
CA GLN A 294 18.76 3.21 10.14
C GLN A 294 19.92 2.63 10.97
N ARG A 295 20.98 2.13 10.33
CA ARG A 295 22.15 1.53 11.00
C ARG A 295 23.21 2.55 11.43
N TYR A 296 23.41 3.59 10.62
CA TYR A 296 24.37 4.65 10.89
C TYR A 296 23.62 5.95 11.08
N ILE A 297 23.85 6.63 12.21
CA ILE A 297 23.45 8.04 12.44
C ILE A 297 24.32 8.93 11.54
N SER A 298 24.26 8.71 10.23
CA SER A 298 25.07 9.40 9.24
C SER A 298 24.19 10.38 8.50
N TYR A 299 24.42 11.66 8.77
CA TYR A 299 23.80 12.83 8.13
C TYR A 299 24.04 12.91 6.61
N PHE A 300 24.86 12.01 6.05
CA PHE A 300 25.47 12.18 4.74
C PHE A 300 24.59 11.75 3.55
N ILE A 301 23.54 10.96 3.78
CA ILE A 301 22.61 10.53 2.71
C ILE A 301 21.26 11.23 2.88
N ARG A 302 21.28 12.57 3.04
CA ARG A 302 20.08 13.34 2.74
C ARG A 302 20.04 13.52 1.22
N MET A 303 19.34 12.63 0.54
CA MET A 303 18.82 12.94 -0.80
C MET A 303 18.04 14.23 -0.66
N ASP A 304 18.28 15.24 -1.50
CA ASP A 304 17.47 16.46 -1.46
C ASP A 304 15.99 16.04 -1.62
N PRO A 305 15.15 16.15 -0.57
CA PRO A 305 13.77 15.66 -0.61
C PRO A 305 12.98 16.35 -1.74
N PHE A 306 13.46 17.53 -2.14
CA PHE A 306 12.99 18.33 -3.26
C PHE A 306 12.96 17.61 -4.61
N TYR A 307 13.75 16.57 -4.89
CA TYR A 307 13.79 15.97 -6.23
C TYR A 307 12.97 14.67 -6.39
N MET A 308 12.63 13.98 -5.30
CA MET A 308 11.97 12.65 -5.39
C MET A 308 10.49 12.72 -5.76
N LEU A 309 9.76 13.74 -5.31
CA LEU A 309 8.34 13.90 -5.61
C LEU A 309 8.05 15.13 -6.44
N HIS A 310 8.80 16.23 -6.29
CA HIS A 310 8.41 17.53 -6.85
C HIS A 310 8.40 17.62 -8.39
N GLY A 311 9.17 16.78 -9.09
CA GLY A 311 9.19 16.76 -10.57
C GLY A 311 8.23 15.73 -11.22
N GLY A 312 7.59 14.87 -10.42
CA GLY A 312 6.74 13.76 -10.90
C GLY A 312 5.34 13.79 -10.29
N VAL A 313 5.23 14.40 -9.12
CA VAL A 313 4.03 14.67 -8.34
C VAL A 313 4.06 16.18 -8.08
N GLU A 314 3.56 16.98 -9.04
CA GLU A 314 3.43 18.44 -8.84
C GLU A 314 2.49 18.73 -7.65
N ASP A 315 2.30 19.99 -7.26
CA ASP A 315 1.56 20.40 -6.04
C ASP A 315 0.09 19.91 -5.92
N ASP A 316 -0.46 19.26 -6.93
CA ASP A 316 -1.81 18.69 -6.99
C ASP A 316 -1.82 17.16 -7.19
N GLY A 317 -0.64 16.54 -7.20
CA GLY A 317 -0.43 15.11 -7.42
C GLY A 317 -0.51 14.30 -6.14
N ILE A 318 -1.02 13.07 -6.28
CA ILE A 318 -1.06 12.06 -5.21
C ILE A 318 -0.52 10.76 -5.80
N LEU A 319 0.66 10.36 -5.33
CA LEU A 319 1.28 9.09 -5.67
C LEU A 319 0.59 7.96 -4.91
N VAL A 320 0.21 6.91 -5.61
CA VAL A 320 -0.40 5.72 -5.04
C VAL A 320 0.53 4.52 -5.22
N ILE A 321 0.87 3.91 -4.09
CA ILE A 321 1.71 2.71 -3.99
C ILE A 321 1.05 1.70 -3.05
N PRO A 322 1.37 0.39 -3.10
CA PRO A 322 1.00 -0.52 -2.02
C PRO A 322 1.69 -0.11 -0.72
N THR A 323 0.96 -0.12 0.40
CA THR A 323 1.54 0.24 1.72
C THR A 323 2.56 -0.79 2.18
N VAL A 324 2.29 -2.07 1.91
CA VAL A 324 3.09 -3.21 2.35
C VAL A 324 3.32 -4.20 1.21
N ALA A 325 4.43 -4.92 1.26
CA ALA A 325 4.82 -5.89 0.23
C ALA A 325 3.99 -7.18 0.29
N ASP A 326 3.73 -7.70 1.49
CA ASP A 326 3.00 -8.96 1.67
C ASP A 326 1.99 -8.84 2.81
N PRO A 327 1.01 -9.77 2.88
CA PRO A 327 0.17 -9.94 4.05
C PRO A 327 1.00 -10.10 5.34
N PRO A 328 0.41 -9.76 6.50
CA PRO A 328 1.08 -9.95 7.79
C PRO A 328 1.65 -11.37 7.93
N LEU A 329 2.80 -11.51 8.57
CA LEU A 329 3.42 -12.82 8.77
C LEU A 329 2.73 -13.59 9.90
N LYS A 330 2.83 -14.92 9.87
CA LYS A 330 2.37 -15.76 10.98
C LYS A 330 3.18 -15.46 12.24
N ARG A 331 2.48 -15.29 13.36
CA ARG A 331 3.09 -15.06 14.67
C ARG A 331 3.96 -16.26 15.08
N ASN A 332 5.07 -16.01 15.77
CA ASN A 332 5.99 -17.03 16.28
C ASN A 332 6.59 -17.95 15.19
N SER A 333 6.77 -17.47 13.96
CA SER A 333 7.45 -18.26 12.95
C SER A 333 8.92 -18.45 13.32
N LYS A 334 9.35 -19.72 13.48
CA LYS A 334 10.76 -20.06 13.80
C LYS A 334 11.76 -19.67 12.70
N LYS A 335 11.28 -19.35 11.50
CA LYS A 335 12.10 -18.84 10.39
C LYS A 335 12.22 -17.34 10.54
N GLY A 336 13.46 -16.83 10.53
CA GLY A 336 13.70 -15.40 10.43
C GLY A 336 13.05 -14.80 9.17
N LEU A 337 12.90 -13.47 9.18
CA LEU A 337 12.40 -12.73 8.04
C LEU A 337 13.31 -12.94 6.81
N PRO A 338 12.77 -13.37 5.65
CA PRO A 338 13.55 -13.42 4.42
C PRO A 338 14.11 -12.04 4.08
N ALA A 339 15.39 -11.96 3.71
CA ALA A 339 16.03 -10.69 3.34
C ALA A 339 15.24 -9.96 2.23
N GLU A 340 14.76 -10.69 1.23
CA GLU A 340 13.93 -10.15 0.15
C GLU A 340 12.60 -9.54 0.62
N TYR A 341 12.01 -10.05 1.70
CA TYR A 341 10.81 -9.45 2.29
C TYR A 341 11.16 -8.08 2.91
N LEU A 342 12.26 -8.01 3.66
CA LEU A 342 12.73 -6.77 4.26
C LEU A 342 13.09 -5.76 3.19
N ASP A 343 13.78 -6.17 2.13
CA ASP A 343 14.18 -5.29 1.05
C ASP A 343 12.97 -4.62 0.38
N ARG A 344 11.93 -5.41 0.05
CA ARG A 344 10.70 -4.91 -0.58
C ARG A 344 9.90 -4.01 0.36
N MET A 345 9.77 -4.40 1.62
CA MET A 345 9.04 -3.61 2.61
C MET A 345 9.74 -2.28 2.90
N SER A 346 11.06 -2.31 3.10
CA SER A 346 11.88 -1.11 3.25
C SER A 346 11.80 -0.20 2.04
N ALA A 347 11.82 -0.74 0.82
CA ALA A 347 11.64 0.07 -0.39
C ALA A 347 10.31 0.84 -0.38
N LEU A 348 9.18 0.17 -0.11
CA LEU A 348 7.85 0.80 -0.09
C LEU A 348 7.69 1.83 1.05
N LEU A 349 8.11 1.48 2.27
CA LEU A 349 7.99 2.35 3.44
C LEU A 349 8.98 3.52 3.41
N SER A 350 10.06 3.42 2.64
CA SER A 350 11.08 4.47 2.59
C SER A 350 10.68 5.70 1.79
N ILE A 351 9.75 5.57 0.83
CA ILE A 351 9.46 6.60 -0.17
C ILE A 351 9.09 7.94 0.47
N ALA A 352 8.06 7.96 1.33
CA ALA A 352 7.63 9.19 1.99
C ALA A 352 8.68 9.75 2.95
N ASN A 353 9.33 8.88 3.73
CA ASN A 353 10.35 9.28 4.70
C ASN A 353 11.58 9.92 4.02
N MET A 354 12.03 9.36 2.90
CA MET A 354 13.19 9.87 2.15
C MET A 354 12.85 11.10 1.31
N SER A 355 11.62 11.20 0.81
CA SER A 355 11.17 12.37 0.04
C SER A 355 10.68 13.53 0.90
N GLY A 356 10.49 13.32 2.21
CA GLY A 356 9.81 14.28 3.10
C GLY A 356 8.33 14.49 2.76
N GLY A 357 7.74 13.59 1.97
CA GLY A 357 6.33 13.64 1.59
C GLY A 357 5.42 13.22 2.74
N CYS A 358 4.18 13.69 2.73
CA CYS A 358 3.17 13.22 3.68
C CYS A 358 2.49 11.97 3.12
N GLN A 359 2.19 11.00 3.99
CA GLN A 359 1.63 9.69 3.62
C GLN A 359 0.42 9.34 4.48
N VAL A 360 -0.62 8.83 3.83
CA VAL A 360 -1.76 8.18 4.50
C VAL A 360 -1.96 6.79 3.93
N ALA A 361 -1.91 5.77 4.80
CA ALA A 361 -2.23 4.40 4.44
C ALA A 361 -3.74 4.18 4.54
N ILE A 362 -4.37 3.76 3.44
CA ILE A 362 -5.80 3.56 3.33
C ILE A 362 -6.10 2.06 3.24
N PRO A 363 -6.93 1.50 4.14
CA PRO A 363 -7.42 0.13 4.00
C PRO A 363 -8.17 -0.04 2.68
N PHE A 364 -7.77 -1.03 1.89
CA PHE A 364 -8.23 -1.24 0.52
C PHE A 364 -8.95 -2.58 0.35
N GLY A 365 -9.64 -3.00 1.42
CA GLY A 365 -10.36 -4.26 1.51
C GLY A 365 -9.44 -5.46 1.74
N LYS A 366 -9.83 -6.61 1.18
CA LYS A 366 -9.08 -7.86 1.28
C LYS A 366 -8.64 -8.37 -0.10
N HIS A 367 -7.56 -9.13 -0.11
CA HIS A 367 -7.14 -9.99 -1.23
C HIS A 367 -6.60 -11.29 -0.63
N ASP A 368 -7.04 -12.44 -1.12
CA ASP A 368 -6.73 -13.76 -0.56
C ASP A 368 -6.91 -13.83 0.96
N GLU A 369 -8.09 -13.41 1.44
CA GLU A 369 -8.47 -13.34 2.87
C GLU A 369 -7.59 -12.42 3.74
N SER A 370 -6.64 -11.72 3.15
CA SER A 370 -5.71 -10.86 3.87
C SER A 370 -6.05 -9.39 3.63
N PRO A 371 -6.05 -8.55 4.69
CA PRO A 371 -6.28 -7.12 4.53
C PRO A 371 -5.16 -6.53 3.68
N ILE A 372 -5.55 -5.71 2.71
CA ILE A 372 -4.63 -4.96 1.86
C ILE A 372 -4.82 -3.46 2.10
N SER A 373 -3.78 -2.69 1.84
CA SER A 373 -3.84 -1.23 1.91
C SER A 373 -2.96 -0.61 0.83
N VAL A 374 -3.32 0.62 0.48
CA VAL A 374 -2.54 1.46 -0.42
C VAL A 374 -2.16 2.75 0.30
N SER A 375 -0.95 3.22 0.04
CA SER A 375 -0.47 4.50 0.54
C SER A 375 -0.74 5.57 -0.47
N PHE A 376 -1.37 6.66 -0.03
CA PHE A 376 -1.44 7.91 -0.77
C PHE A 376 -0.32 8.81 -0.25
N ILE A 377 0.55 9.27 -1.15
CA ILE A 377 1.70 10.10 -0.83
C ILE A 377 1.57 11.41 -1.60
N ALA A 378 1.62 12.53 -0.88
CA ALA A 378 1.67 13.85 -1.48
C ALA A 378 3.00 14.54 -1.14
N SER A 379 3.33 15.58 -1.90
CA SER A 379 4.56 16.35 -1.74
C SER A 379 4.69 16.97 -0.35
N HIS A 380 5.91 17.38 0.00
CA HIS A 380 6.23 17.96 1.30
C HIS A 380 5.32 19.18 1.62
N GLY A 381 4.79 19.22 2.85
CA GLY A 381 3.91 20.31 3.31
C GLY A 381 2.47 20.24 2.79
N MET A 382 2.10 19.20 2.03
CA MET A 382 0.75 19.01 1.48
C MET A 382 -0.17 18.20 2.39
N ASP A 383 0.12 18.11 3.68
CA ASP A 383 -0.61 17.30 4.66
C ASP A 383 -2.11 17.59 4.69
N LYS A 384 -2.47 18.89 4.68
CA LYS A 384 -3.88 19.31 4.63
C LYS A 384 -4.56 18.82 3.36
N PHE A 385 -3.92 19.01 2.21
CA PHE A 385 -4.44 18.57 0.91
C PHE A 385 -4.63 17.05 0.88
N LEU A 386 -3.69 16.29 1.45
CA LEU A 386 -3.78 14.83 1.54
C LEU A 386 -4.93 14.40 2.46
N LEU A 387 -5.05 14.99 3.65
CA LEU A 387 -6.14 14.71 4.60
C LEU A 387 -7.51 15.07 4.02
N ASP A 388 -7.63 16.23 3.37
CA ASP A 388 -8.86 16.66 2.71
C ASP A 388 -9.23 15.70 1.57
N THR A 389 -8.24 15.18 0.84
CA THR A 389 -8.46 14.21 -0.23
C THR A 389 -8.90 12.85 0.30
N VAL A 390 -8.25 12.35 1.35
CA VAL A 390 -8.62 11.06 1.97
C VAL A 390 -10.05 11.12 2.51
N LEU A 391 -10.42 12.22 3.18
CA LEU A 391 -11.77 12.41 3.71
C LEU A 391 -12.82 12.47 2.58
N ASP A 392 -12.53 13.20 1.51
CA ASP A 392 -13.41 13.37 0.35
C ASP A 392 -13.60 12.07 -0.45
N MET A 393 -12.54 11.27 -0.63
CA MET A 393 -12.61 10.01 -1.38
C MET A 393 -13.18 8.84 -0.57
N HIS A 394 -13.20 8.91 0.76
CA HIS A 394 -13.40 7.72 1.60
C HIS A 394 -14.68 6.93 1.29
N SER A 395 -15.83 7.61 1.22
CA SER A 395 -17.12 6.93 0.97
C SER A 395 -17.12 6.23 -0.38
N SER A 396 -16.68 6.93 -1.43
CA SER A 396 -16.58 6.38 -2.79
C SER A 396 -15.61 5.20 -2.87
N LEU A 397 -14.48 5.27 -2.17
CA LEU A 397 -13.53 4.16 -2.10
C LEU A 397 -14.14 2.95 -1.38
N GLN A 398 -14.79 3.12 -0.23
CA GLN A 398 -15.40 2.01 0.51
C GLN A 398 -16.52 1.33 -0.27
N GLU A 399 -17.34 2.10 -0.98
CA GLU A 399 -18.38 1.57 -1.88
C GLU A 399 -17.77 0.68 -2.97
N GLU A 400 -16.75 1.18 -3.67
CA GLU A 400 -16.11 0.44 -4.77
C GLU A 400 -15.31 -0.78 -4.27
N VAL A 401 -14.62 -0.67 -3.13
CA VAL A 401 -13.94 -1.81 -2.50
C VAL A 401 -14.94 -2.91 -2.12
N SER A 402 -16.10 -2.52 -1.59
CA SER A 402 -17.17 -3.44 -1.21
C SER A 402 -17.78 -4.10 -2.43
N ALA A 403 -18.03 -3.33 -3.51
CA ALA A 403 -18.53 -3.84 -4.78
C ALA A 403 -17.55 -4.84 -5.41
N VAL A 404 -16.25 -4.55 -5.46
CA VAL A 404 -15.25 -5.47 -6.02
C VAL A 404 -15.08 -6.74 -5.18
N SER A 405 -15.36 -6.68 -3.87
CA SER A 405 -15.28 -7.84 -2.98
C SER A 405 -16.50 -8.77 -3.09
N SER A 406 -17.62 -8.31 -3.65
CA SER A 406 -18.80 -9.15 -3.92
C SER A 406 -18.79 -9.80 -5.31
N PHE A 407 -17.88 -9.38 -6.20
CA PHE A 407 -17.59 -10.11 -7.43
C PHE A 407 -16.66 -11.30 -7.12
N SER A 408 -17.13 -12.52 -7.43
CA SER A 408 -16.23 -13.64 -7.77
C SER A 408 -15.28 -13.17 -8.87
N PRO A 409 -14.03 -13.68 -8.92
CA PRO A 409 -12.88 -12.92 -9.42
C PRO A 409 -13.29 -12.13 -10.65
N LEU A 410 -13.04 -10.81 -10.62
CA LEU A 410 -13.00 -9.98 -11.83
C LEU A 410 -12.56 -10.90 -12.95
N PRO A 411 -13.39 -11.08 -14.01
CA PRO A 411 -13.23 -12.19 -14.95
C PRO A 411 -11.75 -12.36 -15.16
N TYR A 412 -11.22 -13.57 -14.92
CA TYR A 412 -9.84 -13.92 -15.18
C TYR A 412 -9.53 -13.53 -16.64
N THR A 413 -9.32 -12.25 -16.88
CA THR A 413 -8.76 -11.64 -18.06
C THR A 413 -7.32 -11.49 -17.65
N ASN A 414 -6.70 -12.67 -17.57
CA ASN A 414 -5.28 -12.95 -17.62
C ASN A 414 -4.39 -11.75 -17.27
N GLY A 415 -3.63 -11.82 -16.17
CA GLY A 415 -2.47 -10.94 -15.96
C GLY A 415 -1.49 -10.94 -17.15
N ASN A 416 -1.58 -11.94 -18.02
CA ASN A 416 -0.90 -11.97 -19.30
C ASN A 416 -1.48 -11.03 -20.38
N MET A 417 -2.76 -10.65 -20.36
CA MET A 417 -3.39 -9.80 -21.38
C MET A 417 -2.91 -8.36 -21.28
N ASP A 418 -2.78 -7.80 -20.08
CA ASP A 418 -2.25 -6.43 -19.88
C ASP A 418 -0.73 -6.36 -20.11
N ALA A 419 0.01 -7.39 -19.70
CA ALA A 419 1.44 -7.52 -20.00
C ALA A 419 1.69 -7.73 -21.50
N ALA A 420 0.86 -8.52 -22.18
CA ALA A 420 0.91 -8.69 -23.62
C ALA A 420 0.56 -7.39 -24.36
N GLU A 421 -0.42 -6.62 -23.86
CA GLU A 421 -0.80 -5.34 -24.46
C GLU A 421 0.29 -4.29 -24.28
N LEU A 422 0.97 -4.27 -23.12
CA LEU A 422 2.16 -3.43 -22.90
C LEU A 422 3.32 -3.83 -23.82
N LEU A 423 3.57 -5.13 -24.00
CA LEU A 423 4.58 -5.63 -24.94
C LEU A 423 4.22 -5.28 -26.38
N LYS A 424 2.94 -5.34 -26.76
CA LYS A 424 2.45 -4.86 -28.05
C LYS A 424 2.74 -3.37 -28.23
N GLU A 425 2.49 -2.52 -27.24
CA GLU A 425 2.82 -1.09 -27.35
C GLU A 425 4.34 -0.83 -27.44
N LYS A 426 5.17 -1.59 -26.73
CA LYS A 426 6.63 -1.56 -26.91
C LYS A 426 7.05 -1.99 -28.31
N GLY A 427 6.42 -3.03 -28.84
CA GLY A 427 6.58 -3.47 -30.22
C GLY A 427 6.19 -2.37 -31.22
N ASN A 428 5.06 -1.68 -31.00
CA ASN A 428 4.60 -0.58 -31.83
C ASN A 428 5.60 0.59 -31.84
N ALA A 429 6.14 0.94 -30.67
CA ALA A 429 7.16 1.98 -30.55
C ALA A 429 8.46 1.59 -31.27
N ALA A 430 8.92 0.33 -31.11
CA ALA A 430 10.09 -0.19 -31.83
C ALA A 430 9.88 -0.21 -33.35
N TYR A 431 8.69 -0.60 -33.81
CA TYR A 431 8.30 -0.58 -35.23
C TYR A 431 8.31 0.85 -35.79
N LYS A 432 7.71 1.82 -35.09
CA LYS A 432 7.79 3.25 -35.47
C LYS A 432 9.24 3.76 -35.51
N GLY A 433 10.08 3.29 -34.60
CA GLY A 433 11.52 3.57 -34.56
C GLY A 433 12.36 2.81 -35.58
N LYS A 434 11.75 2.06 -36.52
CA LYS A 434 12.43 1.20 -37.52
C LYS A 434 13.35 0.12 -36.92
N GLN A 435 13.14 -0.24 -35.66
CA GLN A 435 13.89 -1.29 -34.96
C GLN A 435 13.17 -2.63 -35.11
N TRP A 436 13.12 -3.15 -36.33
CA TRP A 436 12.27 -4.28 -36.72
C TRP A 436 12.53 -5.56 -35.89
N ASN A 437 13.80 -5.92 -35.68
CA ASN A 437 14.16 -7.09 -34.86
C ASN A 437 13.68 -6.99 -33.41
N LYS A 438 13.72 -5.78 -32.82
CA LYS A 438 13.18 -5.57 -31.47
C LYS A 438 11.66 -5.59 -31.45
N ALA A 439 11.00 -5.06 -32.49
CA ALA A 439 9.56 -5.15 -32.64
C ALA A 439 9.10 -6.61 -32.69
N VAL A 440 9.77 -7.45 -33.49
CA VAL A 440 9.52 -8.90 -33.55
C VAL A 440 9.66 -9.57 -32.19
N SER A 441 10.74 -9.26 -31.44
CA SER A 441 10.95 -9.80 -30.10
C SER A 441 9.82 -9.42 -29.14
N TYR A 442 9.42 -8.15 -29.09
CA TYR A 442 8.33 -7.72 -28.21
C TYR A 442 6.98 -8.34 -28.56
N TYR A 443 6.62 -8.43 -29.84
CA TYR A 443 5.38 -9.11 -30.24
C TYR A 443 5.44 -10.61 -29.97
N THR A 444 6.61 -11.25 -30.07
CA THR A 444 6.79 -12.66 -29.74
C THR A 444 6.55 -12.92 -28.26
N GLU A 445 7.08 -12.06 -27.39
CA GLU A 445 6.79 -12.15 -25.95
C GLU A 445 5.30 -11.83 -25.67
N ALA A 446 4.68 -10.90 -26.39
CA ALA A 446 3.24 -10.64 -26.26
C ALA A 446 2.38 -11.87 -26.61
N ILE A 447 2.76 -12.60 -27.67
CA ILE A 447 2.09 -13.84 -28.10
C ILE A 447 2.26 -14.96 -27.07
N LYS A 448 3.46 -15.11 -26.48
CA LYS A 448 3.68 -16.11 -25.41
C LYS A 448 2.78 -15.88 -24.20
N LEU A 449 2.47 -14.61 -23.90
CA LEU A 449 1.59 -14.26 -22.80
C LEU A 449 0.12 -14.45 -23.20
N ASN A 450 -0.29 -13.99 -24.39
CA ASN A 450 -1.65 -14.14 -24.89
C ASN A 450 -1.63 -14.43 -26.39
N ASP A 451 -1.84 -15.71 -26.72
CA ASP A 451 -1.83 -16.24 -28.08
C ASP A 451 -3.18 -16.13 -28.80
N ALA A 452 -4.22 -15.62 -28.14
CA ALA A 452 -5.57 -15.49 -28.69
C ALA A 452 -5.83 -14.12 -29.37
N ASN A 453 -4.88 -13.18 -29.35
CA ASN A 453 -5.07 -11.85 -29.93
C ASN A 453 -4.49 -11.74 -31.35
N ALA A 454 -5.37 -11.67 -32.36
CA ALA A 454 -5.01 -11.53 -33.78
C ALA A 454 -4.11 -10.31 -34.09
N THR A 455 -4.19 -9.24 -33.27
CA THR A 455 -3.40 -8.02 -33.46
C THR A 455 -1.90 -8.27 -33.27
N PHE A 456 -1.50 -9.14 -32.33
CA PHE A 456 -0.09 -9.38 -32.06
C PHE A 456 0.59 -10.07 -33.24
N TYR A 457 -0.02 -11.13 -33.77
CA TYR A 457 0.46 -11.84 -34.95
C TYR A 457 0.52 -10.91 -36.17
N SER A 458 -0.55 -10.14 -36.41
CA SER A 458 -0.56 -9.22 -37.56
C SER A 458 0.52 -8.14 -37.46
N ASN A 459 0.76 -7.59 -36.27
CA ASN A 459 1.81 -6.59 -36.07
C ASN A 459 3.22 -7.17 -36.15
N ARG A 460 3.42 -8.42 -35.69
CA ARG A 460 4.68 -9.15 -35.90
C ARG A 460 4.91 -9.45 -37.39
N ALA A 461 3.87 -9.84 -38.12
CA ALA A 461 3.93 -10.02 -39.57
C ALA A 461 4.33 -8.72 -40.29
N ALA A 462 3.84 -7.56 -39.84
CA ALA A 462 4.28 -6.28 -40.39
C ALA A 462 5.78 -6.05 -40.19
N ALA A 463 6.34 -6.41 -39.03
CA ALA A 463 7.78 -6.32 -38.78
C ALA A 463 8.58 -7.32 -39.64
N TYR A 464 8.04 -8.53 -39.87
CA TYR A 464 8.66 -9.50 -40.78
C TYR A 464 8.64 -9.06 -42.24
N LEU A 465 7.59 -8.39 -42.71
CA LEU A 465 7.55 -7.80 -44.04
C LEU A 465 8.68 -6.77 -44.24
N GLU A 466 8.91 -5.89 -43.26
CA GLU A 466 10.00 -4.91 -43.32
C GLU A 466 11.40 -5.56 -43.26
N LEU A 467 11.50 -6.76 -42.67
CA LEU A 467 12.73 -7.56 -42.62
C LEU A 467 12.96 -8.44 -43.86
N GLY A 468 11.97 -8.54 -44.76
CA GLY A 468 12.01 -9.47 -45.90
C GLY A 468 11.75 -10.94 -45.54
N CYS A 469 11.30 -11.21 -44.31
CA CYS A 469 10.96 -12.55 -43.82
C CYS A 469 9.52 -12.93 -44.25
N PHE A 470 9.30 -13.08 -45.55
CA PHE A 470 7.95 -13.19 -46.11
C PHE A 470 7.21 -14.47 -45.69
N GLN A 471 7.91 -15.59 -45.51
CA GLN A 471 7.30 -16.86 -45.10
C GLN A 471 6.76 -16.79 -43.67
N GLN A 472 7.54 -16.23 -42.73
CA GLN A 472 7.07 -16.00 -41.36
C GLN A 472 5.93 -14.97 -41.30
N ALA A 473 5.94 -13.96 -42.18
CA ALA A 473 4.84 -13.00 -42.27
C ALA A 473 3.53 -13.65 -42.77
N GLU A 474 3.60 -14.60 -43.70
CA GLU A 474 2.44 -15.36 -44.18
C GLU A 474 1.84 -16.24 -43.07
N GLU A 475 2.69 -16.95 -42.31
CA GLU A 475 2.28 -17.80 -41.20
C GLU A 475 1.56 -17.00 -40.11
N ASP A 476 2.16 -15.89 -39.67
CA ASP A 476 1.57 -15.01 -38.66
C ASP A 476 0.24 -14.39 -39.14
N CYS A 477 0.16 -13.98 -40.40
CA CYS A 477 -1.11 -13.47 -40.93
C CYS A 477 -2.18 -14.56 -41.03
N SER A 478 -1.80 -15.79 -41.34
CA SER A 478 -2.72 -16.93 -41.36
C SER A 478 -3.24 -17.26 -39.96
N MET A 479 -2.37 -17.19 -38.95
CA MET A 479 -2.78 -17.30 -37.55
C MET A 479 -3.75 -16.16 -37.16
N ALA A 480 -3.42 -14.91 -37.48
CA ALA A 480 -4.29 -13.76 -37.21
C ALA A 480 -5.68 -13.90 -37.84
N ILE A 481 -5.77 -14.42 -39.07
CA ILE A 481 -7.04 -14.66 -39.78
C ILE A 481 -7.83 -15.82 -39.15
N SER A 482 -7.13 -16.85 -38.65
CA SER A 482 -7.79 -17.96 -37.95
C SER A 482 -8.46 -17.49 -36.65
N LEU A 483 -7.84 -16.53 -35.95
CA LEU A 483 -8.35 -15.90 -34.73
C LEU A 483 -9.46 -14.87 -35.00
N ASP A 484 -9.29 -14.01 -36.02
CA ASP A 484 -10.30 -13.05 -36.45
C ASP A 484 -10.41 -13.02 -37.99
N LYS A 485 -11.43 -13.72 -38.49
CA LYS A 485 -11.73 -13.81 -39.92
C LYS A 485 -12.13 -12.49 -40.56
N LYS A 486 -12.49 -11.47 -39.78
CA LYS A 486 -12.85 -10.13 -40.27
C LYS A 486 -11.66 -9.16 -40.25
N TYR A 487 -10.47 -9.60 -39.85
CA TYR A 487 -9.33 -8.73 -39.66
C TYR A 487 -8.62 -8.34 -40.97
N VAL A 488 -9.10 -7.27 -41.60
CA VAL A 488 -8.68 -6.82 -42.94
C VAL A 488 -7.17 -6.64 -43.08
N LYS A 489 -6.51 -6.06 -42.07
CA LYS A 489 -5.06 -5.83 -42.09
C LYS A 489 -4.25 -7.12 -42.26
N ALA A 490 -4.72 -8.25 -41.71
CA ALA A 490 -4.04 -9.52 -41.87
C ALA A 490 -4.15 -10.06 -43.31
N TYR A 491 -5.29 -9.91 -43.98
CA TYR A 491 -5.42 -10.26 -45.40
C TYR A 491 -4.53 -9.38 -46.29
N LEU A 492 -4.47 -8.07 -46.03
CA LEU A 492 -3.58 -7.18 -46.78
C LEU A 492 -2.11 -7.57 -46.62
N ARG A 493 -1.67 -7.82 -45.38
CA ARG A 493 -0.29 -8.20 -45.07
C ARG A 493 0.07 -9.58 -45.63
N ARG A 494 -0.85 -10.56 -45.56
CA ARG A 494 -0.66 -11.89 -46.16
C ARG A 494 -0.59 -11.83 -47.68
N GLY A 495 -1.45 -11.03 -48.31
CA GLY A 495 -1.42 -10.79 -49.75
C GLY A 495 -0.08 -10.20 -50.20
N THR A 496 0.44 -9.22 -49.47
CA THR A 496 1.78 -8.65 -49.71
C THR A 496 2.88 -9.70 -49.53
N ALA A 497 2.85 -10.49 -48.45
CA ALA A 497 3.83 -11.55 -48.21
C ALA A 497 3.84 -12.58 -49.35
N ARG A 498 2.66 -13.05 -49.77
CA ARG A 498 2.48 -14.01 -50.85
C ARG A 498 2.90 -13.48 -52.20
N GLU A 499 2.64 -12.20 -52.48
CA GLU A 499 3.14 -11.55 -53.69
C GLU A 499 4.68 -11.50 -53.70
N SER A 500 5.31 -11.21 -52.57
CA SER A 500 6.77 -11.27 -52.42
C SER A 500 7.34 -12.70 -52.52
N LEU A 501 6.54 -13.71 -52.22
CA LEU A 501 6.85 -15.14 -52.41
C LEU A 501 6.46 -15.67 -53.80
N LEU A 502 5.97 -14.82 -54.71
CA LEU A 502 5.50 -15.15 -56.06
C LEU A 502 4.23 -16.04 -56.12
N PHE A 503 3.50 -16.16 -55.01
CA PHE A 503 2.20 -16.83 -54.92
C PHE A 503 1.06 -15.88 -55.32
N TYR A 504 1.07 -15.48 -56.60
CA TYR A 504 0.21 -14.41 -57.12
C TYR A 504 -1.28 -14.75 -57.09
N ARG A 505 -1.67 -16.02 -57.26
CA ARG A 505 -3.09 -16.44 -57.24
C ARG A 505 -3.67 -16.35 -55.84
N GLU A 506 -2.91 -16.78 -54.85
CA GLU A 506 -3.25 -16.76 -53.43
C GLU A 506 -3.26 -15.32 -52.89
N ALA A 507 -2.27 -14.50 -53.29
CA ALA A 507 -2.26 -13.07 -53.00
C ALA A 507 -3.49 -12.35 -53.55
N LEU A 508 -3.89 -12.66 -54.79
CA LEU A 508 -5.09 -12.09 -55.42
C LEU A 508 -6.37 -12.46 -54.64
N GLN A 509 -6.46 -13.69 -54.11
CA GLN A 509 -7.59 -14.11 -53.27
C GLN A 509 -7.65 -13.30 -51.97
N ASP A 510 -6.52 -13.09 -51.30
CA ASP A 510 -6.46 -12.31 -50.05
C ASP A 510 -6.87 -10.84 -50.28
N PHE A 511 -6.40 -10.19 -51.36
CA PHE A 511 -6.82 -8.82 -51.67
C PHE A 511 -8.29 -8.71 -52.07
N LYS A 512 -8.83 -9.69 -52.80
CA LYS A 512 -10.28 -9.76 -53.07
C LYS A 512 -11.09 -9.91 -51.80
N HIS A 513 -10.63 -10.77 -50.88
CA HIS A 513 -11.31 -10.95 -49.59
C HIS A 513 -11.25 -9.68 -48.74
N ALA A 514 -10.11 -8.98 -48.73
CA ALA A 514 -9.99 -7.67 -48.08
C ALA A 514 -10.96 -6.63 -48.67
N LEU A 515 -11.21 -6.65 -49.99
CA LEU A 515 -12.22 -5.79 -50.64
C LEU A 515 -13.66 -6.19 -50.34
N VAL A 516 -13.93 -7.47 -50.06
CA VAL A 516 -15.27 -7.89 -49.57
C VAL A 516 -15.52 -7.30 -48.18
N LEU A 517 -14.50 -7.27 -47.32
CA LEU A 517 -14.60 -6.72 -45.96
C LEU A 517 -14.56 -5.18 -45.94
N GLU A 518 -13.71 -4.56 -46.76
CA GLU A 518 -13.56 -3.11 -46.93
C GLU A 518 -13.55 -2.72 -48.42
N PRO A 519 -14.73 -2.49 -49.04
CA PRO A 519 -14.84 -2.22 -50.48
C PRO A 519 -14.11 -0.98 -50.98
N GLN A 520 -13.86 -0.01 -50.09
CA GLN A 520 -13.18 1.25 -50.40
C GLN A 520 -11.66 1.21 -50.12
N ASN A 521 -11.10 0.04 -49.78
CA ASN A 521 -9.68 -0.07 -49.45
C ASN A 521 -8.81 0.11 -50.71
N LYS A 522 -8.17 1.29 -50.82
CA LYS A 522 -7.35 1.68 -51.98
C LYS A 522 -6.16 0.74 -52.20
N VAL A 523 -5.53 0.24 -51.13
CA VAL A 523 -4.37 -0.65 -51.20
C VAL A 523 -4.78 -1.99 -51.83
N ALA A 524 -5.87 -2.57 -51.33
CA ALA A 524 -6.40 -3.82 -51.85
C ALA A 524 -6.84 -3.68 -53.32
N SER A 525 -7.51 -2.58 -53.67
CA SER A 525 -7.98 -2.33 -55.05
C SER A 525 -6.82 -2.19 -56.04
N LEU A 526 -5.75 -1.49 -55.65
CA LEU A 526 -4.57 -1.34 -56.50
C LEU A 526 -3.82 -2.66 -56.66
N ALA A 527 -3.62 -3.40 -55.57
CA ALA A 527 -2.95 -4.69 -55.59
C ALA A 527 -3.74 -5.75 -56.38
N GLU A 528 -5.06 -5.81 -56.23
CA GLU A 528 -5.94 -6.70 -57.01
C GLU A 528 -5.82 -6.42 -58.51
N LYS A 529 -5.93 -5.15 -58.93
CA LYS A 529 -5.81 -4.76 -60.35
C LYS A 529 -4.43 -5.09 -60.91
N ARG A 530 -3.36 -4.89 -60.13
CA ARG A 530 -1.98 -5.21 -60.51
C ARG A 530 -1.82 -6.72 -60.71
N LEU A 531 -2.20 -7.51 -59.70
CA LEU A 531 -2.05 -8.96 -59.74
C LEU A 531 -2.93 -9.61 -60.80
N ARG A 532 -4.13 -9.07 -61.05
CA ARG A 532 -5.03 -9.57 -62.10
C ARG A 532 -4.40 -9.53 -63.50
N LYS A 533 -3.58 -8.50 -63.79
CA LYS A 533 -2.82 -8.38 -65.05
C LYS A 533 -1.62 -9.31 -65.12
N LEU A 534 -1.08 -9.73 -63.98
CA LEU A 534 0.06 -10.67 -63.88
C LEU A 534 -0.39 -12.13 -63.93
N THR A 535 -1.65 -12.41 -63.55
CA THR A 535 -2.23 -13.76 -63.52
C THR A 535 -3.16 -14.08 -64.70
N SER A 536 -3.47 -13.08 -65.53
CA SER A 536 -4.17 -13.23 -66.83
C SER A 536 -3.17 -13.57 -67.91
#